data_AF-A0A8F4FTF5-F1
#
_entry.id   AF-A0A8F4FTF5-F1
#
_cell.length_a   1.000
_cell.length_b   1.000
_cell.length_c   1.000
_cell.angle_alpha   90.00
_cell.angle_beta   90.00
_cell.angle_gamma   90.00
#
_symmetry.space_group_name_H-M   'P 1'
#
loop_
_entity.id
_entity.type
_entity.pdbx_description
1 polymer ?
#
loop_
_entity_poly.entity_id
_entity_poly.type
_entity_poly.pdbx_seq_one_letter_code
_entity_poly.pdbx_strand_id
1 'polypeptide(L)'
;MLLNTASGRSEQTEVEHYGRIARLLNGPRRQVLELLDQHGPMTLEDLLGHWPQQGSDEVTRHAVQRRRMVSSALWKLEALGFVVDNSGKLSLSDDGRSALREDSLSSC
;
A
#
# COMPACT_ATOMS: atom_id res chain seq x y z
N MET A 1 29.12 -11.87 -33.05
CA MET A 1 28.24 -11.88 -31.85
C MET A 1 28.07 -10.44 -31.40
N LEU A 2 26.89 -9.85 -31.59
CA LEU A 2 26.58 -8.52 -31.10
C LEU A 2 25.64 -8.68 -29.89
N LEU A 3 26.14 -8.30 -28.71
CA LEU A 3 25.39 -8.30 -27.46
C LEU A 3 24.42 -7.11 -27.50
N ASN A 4 23.13 -7.42 -27.43
CA ASN A 4 22.03 -6.48 -27.55
C ASN A 4 21.86 -5.71 -26.23
N THR A 5 22.29 -4.45 -26.19
CA THR A 5 22.06 -3.52 -25.07
C THR A 5 20.63 -2.97 -25.14
N ALA A 6 19.66 -3.73 -24.63
CA ALA A 6 18.25 -3.32 -24.54
C ALA A 6 17.73 -3.18 -23.09
N SER A 7 18.59 -3.31 -22.07
CA SER A 7 18.16 -3.34 -20.66
C SER A 7 17.91 -1.97 -20.03
N GLY A 8 18.52 -0.89 -20.55
CA GLY A 8 18.52 0.40 -19.84
C GLY A 8 17.26 1.27 -19.99
N ARG A 9 16.38 1.02 -20.98
CA ARG A 9 15.16 1.84 -21.19
C ARG A 9 13.98 1.40 -20.34
N SER A 10 13.84 0.10 -20.08
CA SER A 10 12.77 -0.43 -19.24
C SER A 10 12.95 0.02 -17.80
N GLU A 11 14.16 -0.09 -17.27
CA GLU A 11 14.49 0.29 -15.87
C GLU A 11 14.21 1.79 -15.61
N GLN A 12 14.58 2.68 -16.53
CA GLN A 12 14.33 4.12 -16.38
C GLN A 12 12.84 4.48 -16.40
N THR A 13 12.06 3.82 -17.25
CA THR A 13 10.61 4.05 -17.36
C THR A 13 9.86 3.48 -16.16
N GLU A 14 10.30 2.33 -15.65
CA GLU A 14 9.79 1.73 -14.42
C GLU A 14 10.08 2.60 -13.20
N VAL A 15 11.32 3.07 -13.03
CA VAL A 15 11.70 3.96 -11.91
C VAL A 15 10.90 5.28 -11.92
N GLU A 16 10.65 5.87 -13.08
CA GLU A 16 9.80 7.07 -13.19
C GLU A 16 8.32 6.79 -12.88
N HIS A 17 7.82 5.61 -13.27
CA HIS A 17 6.46 5.16 -12.98
C HIS A 17 6.25 4.92 -11.49
N TYR A 18 7.16 4.19 -10.85
CA TYR A 18 7.10 3.90 -9.41
C TYR A 18 7.38 5.13 -8.55
N GLY A 19 8.27 6.04 -8.96
CA GLY A 19 8.48 7.33 -8.28
C GLY A 19 7.26 8.24 -8.28
N ARG A 20 6.38 8.17 -9.30
CA ARG A 20 5.06 8.85 -9.27
C ARG A 20 4.07 8.16 -8.34
N ILE A 21 4.12 6.84 -8.29
CA ILE A 21 3.28 6.00 -7.44
C ILE A 21 3.61 6.19 -5.95
N ALA A 22 4.89 6.27 -5.59
CA ALA A 22 5.33 6.52 -4.21
C ALA A 22 4.72 7.82 -3.65
N ARG A 23 4.65 8.88 -4.47
CA ARG A 23 3.97 10.14 -4.11
C ARG A 23 2.46 10.00 -3.88
N LEU A 24 1.84 8.92 -4.37
CA LEU A 24 0.43 8.61 -4.11
C LEU A 24 0.21 7.89 -2.77
N LEU A 25 1.26 7.34 -2.14
CA LEU A 25 1.18 6.64 -0.86
C LEU A 25 1.17 7.63 0.31
N ASN A 26 0.08 8.38 0.46
CA ASN A 26 -0.12 9.28 1.60
C ASN A 26 -0.91 8.64 2.75
N GLY A 27 -0.55 9.03 3.98
CA GLY A 27 -1.20 8.70 5.25
C GLY A 27 -1.92 7.34 5.28
N PRO A 28 -3.24 7.29 5.10
CA PRO A 28 -4.00 6.03 5.21
C PRO A 28 -3.59 4.94 4.21
N ARG A 29 -3.16 5.29 3.01
CA ARG A 29 -2.78 4.29 1.99
C ARG A 29 -1.48 3.59 2.36
N ARG A 30 -0.48 4.36 2.76
CA ARG A 30 0.78 3.82 3.25
C ARG A 30 0.56 2.95 4.49
N GLN A 31 -0.27 3.43 5.41
CA GLN A 31 -0.60 2.68 6.63
C GLN A 31 -1.26 1.32 6.34
N VAL A 32 -2.16 1.23 5.35
CA VAL A 32 -2.72 -0.06 4.91
C VAL A 32 -1.61 -0.99 4.42
N LEU A 33 -0.70 -0.50 3.58
CA LEU A 33 0.40 -1.32 3.05
C LEU A 33 1.35 -1.80 4.16
N GLU A 34 1.71 -0.93 5.10
CA GLU A 34 2.57 -1.26 6.25
C GLU A 34 1.94 -2.33 7.14
N LEU A 35 0.63 -2.23 7.42
CA LEU A 35 -0.09 -3.24 8.21
C LEU A 35 -0.10 -4.59 7.51
N LEU A 36 -0.34 -4.62 6.19
CA LEU A 36 -0.32 -5.85 5.41
C LEU A 36 1.09 -6.46 5.28
N ASP A 37 2.13 -5.64 5.22
CA ASP A 37 3.52 -6.11 5.19
C ASP A 37 3.93 -6.71 6.55
N GLN A 38 3.54 -6.06 7.65
CA GLN A 38 3.89 -6.48 9.01
C GLN A 38 3.15 -7.74 9.47
N HIS A 39 1.86 -7.85 9.17
CA HIS A 39 0.99 -8.90 9.71
C HIS A 39 0.59 -9.95 8.66
N GLY A 40 0.89 -9.71 7.39
CA GLY A 40 0.51 -10.60 6.29
C GLY A 40 -0.97 -10.49 5.91
N PRO A 41 -1.49 -11.49 5.16
CA PRO A 41 -2.85 -11.45 4.64
C PRO A 41 -3.92 -11.42 5.75
N MET A 42 -4.83 -10.44 5.70
CA MET A 42 -5.81 -10.21 6.76
C MET A 42 -7.17 -9.73 6.21
N THR A 43 -8.21 -9.78 7.03
CA THR A 43 -9.53 -9.25 6.66
C THR A 43 -9.60 -7.74 6.88
N LEU A 44 -10.64 -7.07 6.35
CA LEU A 44 -10.92 -5.67 6.66
C LEU A 44 -11.09 -5.42 8.16
N GLU A 45 -11.73 -6.35 8.89
CA GLU A 45 -11.94 -6.19 10.33
C GLU A 45 -10.63 -6.28 11.11
N ASP A 46 -9.74 -7.20 10.72
CA ASP A 46 -8.40 -7.30 11.31
C ASP A 46 -7.62 -5.99 11.06
N LEU A 47 -7.69 -5.46 9.84
CA LEU A 47 -7.01 -4.23 9.46
C LEU A 47 -7.53 -3.02 10.24
N LEU A 48 -8.83 -2.95 10.50
CA LEU A 48 -9.43 -1.93 11.37
C LEU A 48 -9.02 -2.11 12.84
N GLY A 49 -8.84 -3.36 13.28
CA GLY A 49 -8.35 -3.69 14.62
C GLY A 49 -6.90 -3.29 14.85
N HIS A 50 -6.04 -3.43 13.84
CA HIS A 50 -4.65 -3.00 13.87
C HIS A 50 -4.45 -1.50 13.58
N TRP A 51 -5.50 -0.80 13.15
CA TRP A 51 -5.40 0.61 12.85
C TRP A 51 -5.07 1.43 14.11
N PRO A 52 -4.02 2.28 14.09
CA PRO A 52 -3.61 3.02 15.28
C PRO A 52 -4.77 3.84 15.85
N GLN A 53 -5.01 3.66 17.14
CA GLN A 53 -6.05 4.37 17.88
C GLN A 53 -5.42 5.62 18.52
N GLN A 54 -5.95 6.80 18.21
CA GLN A 54 -5.63 8.02 18.98
C GLN A 54 -6.56 8.07 20.19
N GLY A 55 -6.06 7.68 21.37
CA GLY A 55 -6.78 7.81 22.66
C GLY A 55 -8.06 6.97 22.81
N SER A 56 -8.52 6.72 24.03
CA SER A 56 -9.67 5.84 24.30
C SER A 56 -11.04 6.45 23.96
N ASP A 57 -11.19 7.77 24.06
CA ASP A 57 -12.48 8.47 23.90
C ASP A 57 -12.89 8.73 22.44
N GLU A 58 -11.92 8.71 21.52
CA GLU A 58 -12.16 8.90 20.08
C GLU A 58 -12.49 7.59 19.34
N VAL A 59 -12.17 6.43 19.93
CA VAL A 59 -12.34 5.10 19.31
C VAL A 59 -13.79 4.87 18.88
N THR A 60 -14.74 5.21 19.73
CA THR A 60 -16.17 4.96 19.47
C THR A 60 -16.78 6.02 18.55
N ARG A 61 -16.39 7.30 18.71
CA ARG A 61 -16.94 8.40 17.90
C ARG A 61 -16.50 8.36 16.44
N HIS A 62 -15.28 7.87 16.19
CA HIS A 62 -14.69 7.91 14.84
C HIS A 62 -14.66 6.55 14.14
N ALA A 63 -15.28 5.50 14.69
CA ALA A 63 -15.29 4.15 14.08
C ALA A 63 -15.83 4.15 12.64
N VAL A 64 -16.94 4.83 12.37
CA VAL A 64 -17.54 4.93 11.03
C VAL A 64 -16.62 5.67 10.06
N GLN A 65 -16.01 6.77 10.52
CA GLN A 65 -15.10 7.57 9.72
C GLN A 65 -13.82 6.80 9.38
N ARG A 66 -13.27 6.07 10.36
CA ARG A 66 -12.13 5.18 10.19
C ARG A 66 -12.41 4.10 9.15
N ARG A 67 -13.56 3.42 9.26
CA ARG A 67 -13.98 2.42 8.27
C ARG A 67 -14.04 3.01 6.86
N ARG A 68 -14.67 4.17 6.69
CA ARG A 68 -14.74 4.86 5.38
C ARG A 68 -13.36 5.19 4.83
N MET A 69 -12.45 5.68 5.67
CA MET A 69 -11.09 6.03 5.28
C MET A 69 -10.30 4.80 4.83
N VAL A 70 -10.36 3.70 5.61
CA VAL A 70 -9.69 2.44 5.28
C VAL A 70 -10.26 1.83 4.00
N SER A 71 -11.59 1.76 3.87
CA SER A 71 -12.23 1.26 2.65
C SER A 71 -11.88 2.11 1.42
N SER A 72 -11.83 3.43 1.57
CA SER A 72 -11.40 4.32 0.47
C SER A 72 -9.92 4.13 0.11
N ALA A 73 -9.07 3.81 1.07
CA ALA A 73 -7.67 3.51 0.83
C ALA A 73 -7.52 2.18 0.09
N LEU A 74 -8.19 1.13 0.55
CA LEU A 74 -8.20 -0.20 -0.07
C LEU A 74 -8.68 -0.15 -1.51
N TRP A 75 -9.82 0.49 -1.78
CA TRP A 75 -10.33 0.62 -3.15
C TRP A 75 -9.29 1.22 -4.11
N LYS A 76 -8.55 2.24 -3.67
CA LYS A 76 -7.47 2.84 -4.49
C LYS A 76 -6.28 1.89 -4.65
N LEU A 77 -5.88 1.19 -3.59
CA LEU A 77 -4.74 0.28 -3.64
C LEU A 77 -5.02 -0.96 -4.49
N GLU A 78 -6.24 -1.47 -4.47
CA GLU A 78 -6.72 -2.52 -5.39
C GLU A 78 -6.74 -2.03 -6.83
N ALA A 79 -7.28 -0.83 -7.08
CA ALA A 79 -7.29 -0.23 -8.42
C ALA A 79 -5.88 0.02 -8.98
N LEU A 80 -4.89 0.22 -8.09
CA LEU A 80 -3.47 0.36 -8.45
C LEU A 80 -2.74 -0.99 -8.53
N GLY A 81 -3.38 -2.10 -8.16
CA GLY A 81 -2.77 -3.43 -8.16
C GLY A 81 -1.82 -3.71 -6.99
N PHE A 82 -1.79 -2.89 -5.94
CA PHE A 82 -0.90 -3.08 -4.77
C PHE A 82 -1.47 -4.02 -3.73
N VAL A 83 -2.79 -4.13 -3.67
CA VAL A 83 -3.51 -5.03 -2.78
C VAL A 83 -4.39 -5.95 -3.63
N VAL A 84 -4.41 -7.22 -3.25
CA VAL A 84 -5.25 -8.25 -3.87
C VAL A 84 -6.17 -8.83 -2.81
N ASP A 85 -7.47 -8.88 -3.11
CA ASP A 85 -8.46 -9.59 -2.32
C ASP A 85 -8.60 -11.04 -2.82
N ASN A 86 -8.24 -11.98 -1.95
CA ASN A 86 -8.43 -13.41 -2.16
C ASN A 86 -9.49 -13.94 -1.19
N SER A 87 -10.75 -13.98 -1.64
CA SER A 87 -11.88 -14.49 -0.86
C SER A 87 -12.09 -13.81 0.49
N GLY A 88 -11.92 -12.48 0.55
CA GLY A 88 -12.06 -11.66 1.76
C GLY A 88 -10.78 -11.48 2.56
N LYS A 89 -9.64 -12.01 2.08
CA LYS A 89 -8.31 -11.77 2.64
C LYS A 89 -7.50 -10.85 1.74
N LEU A 90 -7.21 -9.67 2.27
CA LEU A 90 -6.41 -8.63 1.65
C LEU A 90 -4.93 -8.98 1.81
N SER A 91 -4.16 -8.90 0.74
CA SER A 91 -2.72 -9.20 0.73
C SER A 91 -1.97 -8.26 -0.20
N LEU A 92 -0.67 -8.06 0.06
CA LEU A 92 0.19 -7.28 -0.84
C LEU A 92 0.54 -8.07 -2.09
N SER A 93 0.45 -7.42 -3.24
CA SER A 93 1.11 -7.88 -4.46
C SER A 93 2.62 -7.62 -4.39
N ASP A 94 3.35 -8.10 -5.39
CA ASP A 94 4.77 -7.80 -5.53
C ASP A 94 5.00 -6.31 -5.80
N ASP A 95 4.16 -5.69 -6.62
CA ASP A 95 4.20 -4.24 -6.90
C ASP A 95 3.91 -3.43 -5.63
N GLY A 96 2.96 -3.87 -4.81
CA GLY A 96 2.65 -3.22 -3.53
C GLY A 96 3.83 -3.26 -2.55
N ARG A 97 4.57 -4.37 -2.51
CA ARG A 97 5.79 -4.49 -1.69
C ARG A 97 6.92 -3.63 -2.22
N SER A 98 7.12 -3.59 -3.53
CA SER A 98 8.14 -2.75 -4.16
C SER A 98 7.87 -1.27 -3.91
N ALA A 99 6.61 -0.83 -4.09
CA ALA A 99 6.19 0.55 -3.86
C ALA A 99 6.40 0.99 -2.40
N LEU A 100 6.18 0.10 -1.42
CA LEU A 100 6.43 0.39 0.00
C LEU A 100 7.93 0.58 0.32
N ARG A 101 8.80 -0.19 -0.35
CA ARG A 101 10.26 -0.14 -0.13
C ARG A 101 10.92 1.07 -0.80
N GLU A 102 10.47 1.48 -1.98
CA GLU A 102 11.03 2.63 -2.70
C GLU A 102 10.76 3.97 -2.00
N ASP A 103 9.63 4.11 -1.32
CA ASP A 103 9.33 5.31 -0.52
C ASP A 103 10.28 5.45 0.68
N SER A 104 10.76 4.32 1.22
CA SER A 104 11.75 4.29 2.31
C SER A 104 13.14 4.74 1.84
N LEU A 105 13.46 4.58 0.56
CA LEU A 105 14.73 5.01 -0.04
C LEU A 105 14.71 6.47 -0.52
N SER A 106 13.53 7.02 -0.80
CA SER A 106 13.37 8.41 -1.25
C SER A 106 13.37 9.44 -0.10
N SER A 107 13.42 8.99 1.15
CA SER A 107 13.43 9.83 2.36
C SER A 107 14.82 10.00 3.01
N CYS A 108 15.89 9.58 2.32
CA CYS A 108 17.29 9.78 2.74
C CYS A 108 17.97 10.93 2.00
#